data_AF-A0A7S2V2V9-F1
#
_entry.id   AF-A0A7S2V2V9-F1
#
_cell.length_a   1.000
_cell.length_b   1.000
_cell.length_c   1.000
_cell.angle_alpha   90.00
_cell.angle_beta   90.00
_cell.angle_gamma   90.00
#
_symmetry.space_group_name_H-M   'P 1'
#
loop_
_entity.id
_entity.type
_entity.pdbx_description
1 polymer ?
#
loop_
_entity_poly.entity_id
_entity_poly.type
_entity_poly.pdbx_seq_one_letter_code
_entity_poly.pdbx_strand_id
1 'polypeptide(L)'
;NEVYPLLVCDVKGLRGRNDNEASGCHAKDLVLSVTQEQDVPGHVLKPLFAMDYYATGDLNVEDAARVVSGVAAGCQENSLSLLDGEVAELPGALANTHFHLVVA
;
A
#
# COMPACT_ATOMS: atom_id res chain seq x y z
N ASN A 1 4.19 -29.26 -23.13
CA ASN A 1 4.28 -28.67 -21.78
C ASN A 1 3.06 -27.82 -21.55
N GLU A 2 2.24 -28.19 -20.57
CA GLU A 2 1.21 -27.29 -20.03
C GLU A 2 1.90 -26.17 -19.25
N VAL A 3 1.41 -24.95 -19.41
CA VAL A 3 1.86 -23.78 -18.66
C VAL A 3 0.75 -23.46 -17.66
N TYR A 4 1.07 -23.58 -16.36
CA TYR A 4 0.15 -23.21 -15.29
C TYR A 4 0.43 -21.77 -14.86
N PRO A 5 -0.60 -20.93 -14.68
CA PRO A 5 -0.40 -19.59 -14.13
C PRO A 5 0.11 -19.67 -12.69
N LEU A 6 1.14 -18.89 -12.37
CA LEU A 6 1.67 -18.73 -11.01
C LEU A 6 1.22 -17.37 -10.47
N LEU A 7 0.64 -17.37 -9.27
CA LEU A 7 0.37 -16.13 -8.53
C LEU A 7 1.58 -15.83 -7.65
N VAL A 8 2.10 -14.60 -7.74
CA VAL A 8 3.19 -14.07 -6.92
C VAL A 8 2.63 -12.90 -6.12
N CYS A 9 3.04 -12.78 -4.86
CA CYS A 9 2.61 -11.74 -3.93
C CYS A 9 3.85 -11.19 -3.22
N ASP A 10 3.88 -9.89 -2.99
CA ASP A 10 4.91 -9.20 -2.21
C ASP A 10 4.22 -8.23 -1.24
N VAL A 11 4.89 -7.87 -0.17
CA VAL A 11 4.33 -7.00 0.87
C VAL A 11 5.38 -5.97 1.27
N LYS A 12 5.02 -4.69 1.17
CA LYS A 12 5.90 -3.59 1.60
C LYS A 12 5.19 -2.66 2.58
N GLY A 13 6.00 -2.05 3.44
CA GLY A 13 5.52 -1.15 4.49
C GLY A 13 6.19 0.21 4.42
N LEU A 14 5.41 1.25 4.73
CA LEU A 14 5.83 2.62 4.92
C LEU A 14 5.47 3.05 6.34
N ARG A 15 6.37 3.80 6.98
CA ARG A 15 6.07 4.53 8.22
C ARG A 15 6.08 6.02 7.93
N GLY A 16 5.10 6.74 8.45
CA GLY A 16 4.97 8.16 8.24
C GLY A 16 4.37 8.89 9.44
N ARG A 17 4.22 10.21 9.29
CA ARG A 17 3.54 11.06 10.25
C ARG A 17 2.27 11.67 9.65
N ASN A 18 1.24 11.81 10.49
CA ASN A 18 -0.07 12.31 10.09
C ASN A 18 -0.04 13.82 9.76
N ASP A 19 0.94 14.56 10.26
CA ASP A 19 1.13 16.00 10.04
C ASP A 19 1.82 16.36 8.71
N ASN A 20 1.98 15.39 7.81
CA ASN A 20 2.73 15.56 6.57
C ASN A 20 1.82 15.46 5.35
N GLU A 21 1.72 16.55 4.57
CA GLU A 21 0.98 16.59 3.31
C GLU A 21 1.52 15.60 2.27
N ALA A 22 2.81 15.24 2.36
CA ALA A 22 3.44 14.27 1.45
C ALA A 22 3.03 12.81 1.71
N SER A 23 2.28 12.51 2.79
CA SER A 23 1.89 11.15 3.14
C SER A 23 1.08 10.44 2.04
N GLY A 24 0.28 11.18 1.27
CA GLY A 24 -0.41 10.63 0.09
C GLY A 24 0.56 10.30 -1.07
N CYS A 25 1.55 11.17 -1.33
CA CYS A 25 2.57 10.91 -2.34
C CYS A 25 3.41 9.67 -1.98
N HIS A 26 3.83 9.55 -0.72
CA HIS A 26 4.59 8.38 -0.28
C HIS A 26 3.77 7.08 -0.34
N ALA A 27 2.46 7.15 -0.06
CA ALA A 27 1.56 6.01 -0.21
C ALA A 27 1.45 5.55 -1.67
N LYS A 28 1.38 6.51 -2.59
CA LYS A 28 1.42 6.25 -4.03
C LYS A 28 2.73 5.56 -4.45
N ASP A 29 3.85 6.08 -4.00
CA ASP A 29 5.18 5.55 -4.31
C ASP A 29 5.39 4.15 -3.72
N LEU A 30 4.77 3.86 -2.56
CA LEU A 30 4.78 2.51 -1.99
C LEU A 30 4.14 1.49 -2.94
N VAL A 31 2.98 1.81 -3.52
CA VAL A 31 2.32 0.92 -4.53
C VAL A 31 3.25 0.67 -5.71
N LEU A 32 3.88 1.73 -6.23
CA LEU A 32 4.86 1.60 -7.32
C LEU A 32 5.98 0.63 -6.94
N SER A 33 6.54 0.76 -5.73
CA SER A 33 7.63 -0.09 -5.27
C SER A 33 7.24 -1.57 -5.14
N VAL A 34 5.99 -1.90 -4.78
CA VAL A 34 5.51 -3.29 -4.69
C VAL A 34 5.40 -3.90 -6.09
N THR A 35 4.97 -3.12 -7.08
CA THR A 35 4.75 -3.59 -8.45
C THR A 35 6.02 -3.77 -9.29
N GLN A 36 7.11 -3.06 -8.97
CA GLN A 36 8.30 -2.99 -9.83
C GLN A 36 9.46 -3.92 -9.44
N GLU A 37 9.48 -4.50 -8.24
CA GLU A 37 10.64 -5.22 -7.69
C GLU A 37 10.52 -6.75 -7.69
N GLN A 38 9.69 -7.33 -8.56
CA GLN A 38 9.55 -8.78 -8.62
C GLN A 38 10.50 -9.40 -9.65
N ASP A 39 11.70 -9.77 -9.22
CA ASP A 39 12.65 -10.54 -10.03
C ASP A 39 12.34 -12.04 -9.92
N VAL A 40 11.50 -12.54 -10.82
CA VAL A 40 11.26 -13.97 -10.98
C VAL A 40 11.96 -14.42 -12.27
N PRO A 41 13.11 -15.11 -12.16
CA PRO A 41 13.95 -15.42 -13.31
C PRO A 41 13.20 -16.16 -14.42
N GLY A 42 13.17 -15.59 -15.63
CA GLY A 42 12.51 -16.18 -16.78
C GLY A 42 10.99 -15.94 -16.84
N HIS A 43 10.43 -15.12 -15.95
CA HIS A 43 9.01 -14.78 -15.94
C HIS A 43 8.78 -13.27 -16.10
N VAL A 44 7.74 -12.91 -16.83
CA VAL A 44 7.20 -11.55 -16.86
C VAL A 44 5.98 -11.52 -15.98
N LEU A 45 5.98 -10.61 -15.01
CA LEU A 45 4.87 -10.46 -14.07
C LEU A 45 3.93 -9.36 -14.53
N LYS A 46 2.65 -9.58 -14.27
CA LYS A 46 1.57 -8.63 -14.54
C LYS A 46 0.88 -8.33 -13.20
N PRO A 47 0.89 -7.08 -12.72
CA PRO A 47 0.10 -6.68 -11.56
C PRO A 47 -1.38 -6.98 -11.79
N LEU A 48 -2.06 -7.52 -10.78
CA LEU A 48 -3.48 -7.88 -10.86
C LEU A 48 -4.32 -7.01 -9.93
N PHE A 49 -3.95 -7.00 -8.65
CA PHE A 49 -4.65 -6.28 -7.60
C PHE A 49 -3.70 -5.94 -6.47
N ALA A 50 -4.13 -5.00 -5.63
CA ALA A 50 -3.49 -4.70 -4.35
C ALA A 50 -4.52 -4.68 -3.22
N MET A 51 -3.99 -4.80 -1.99
CA MET A 51 -4.71 -4.58 -0.74
C MET A 51 -3.89 -3.68 0.18
N ASP A 52 -4.54 -2.89 1.03
CA ASP A 52 -3.87 -2.01 1.97
C ASP A 52 -4.25 -2.22 3.43
N TYR A 53 -3.33 -1.89 4.33
CA TYR A 53 -3.54 -1.87 5.78
C TYR A 53 -2.96 -0.56 6.34
N TYR A 54 -3.84 0.31 6.81
CA TYR A 54 -3.49 1.58 7.44
C TYR A 54 -3.69 1.50 8.95
N ALA A 55 -2.60 1.69 9.71
CA ALA A 55 -2.64 1.74 11.16
C ALA A 55 -2.15 3.09 11.68
N THR A 56 -2.81 3.65 12.69
CA THR A 56 -2.40 4.91 13.32
C THR A 56 -2.61 4.91 14.83
N GLY A 57 -1.89 5.76 15.56
CA GLY A 57 -2.05 5.90 17.01
C GLY A 57 -3.30 6.69 17.42
N ASP A 58 -3.81 7.54 16.53
CA ASP A 58 -4.99 8.39 16.73
C ASP A 58 -5.65 8.62 15.37
N LEU A 59 -6.87 8.10 15.18
CA LEU A 59 -7.50 8.06 13.87
C LEU A 59 -8.11 9.42 13.50
N ASN A 60 -7.43 10.12 12.59
CA ASN A 60 -8.00 11.24 11.86
C ASN A 60 -8.45 10.80 10.46
N VAL A 61 -9.73 10.98 10.16
CA VAL A 61 -10.34 10.55 8.88
C VAL A 61 -9.75 11.27 7.68
N GLU A 62 -9.42 12.56 7.79
CA GLU A 62 -8.85 13.35 6.68
C GLU A 62 -7.42 12.89 6.36
N ASP A 63 -6.62 12.61 7.39
CA ASP A 63 -5.27 12.08 7.21
C ASP A 63 -5.30 10.67 6.62
N ALA A 64 -6.16 9.78 7.13
CA ALA A 64 -6.35 8.44 6.58
C ALA A 64 -6.81 8.49 5.12
N ALA A 65 -7.80 9.34 4.81
CA ALA A 65 -8.30 9.52 3.44
C ALA A 65 -7.20 10.02 2.49
N ARG A 66 -6.30 10.91 2.94
CA ARG A 66 -5.16 11.37 2.15
C ARG A 66 -4.19 10.23 1.82
N VAL A 67 -3.90 9.35 2.78
CA VAL A 67 -3.03 8.19 2.56
C VAL A 67 -3.67 7.17 1.61
N VAL A 68 -4.92 6.76 1.88
CA VAL A 68 -5.66 5.79 1.05
C VAL A 68 -5.88 6.31 -0.37
N SER A 69 -6.13 7.62 -0.54
CA SER A 69 -6.22 8.24 -1.88
C SER A 69 -4.90 8.13 -2.65
N GLY A 70 -3.76 8.21 -1.95
CA GLY A 70 -2.44 7.95 -2.52
C GLY A 70 -2.27 6.51 -3.01
N VAL A 71 -2.71 5.53 -2.20
CA VAL A 71 -2.72 4.11 -2.60
C VAL A 71 -3.60 3.90 -3.84
N ALA A 72 -4.82 4.44 -3.84
CA ALA A 72 -5.74 4.32 -4.97
C ALA A 72 -5.16 4.96 -6.25
N ALA A 73 -4.53 6.13 -6.14
CA ALA A 73 -3.85 6.77 -7.26
C ALA A 73 -2.70 5.90 -7.79
N GLY A 74 -1.91 5.28 -6.89
CA GLY A 74 -0.83 4.38 -7.27
C GLY A 74 -1.35 3.13 -8.00
N CYS A 75 -2.47 2.57 -7.56
CA CYS A 75 -3.12 1.45 -8.22
C CYS A 75 -3.62 1.83 -9.62
N GLN A 76 -4.23 3.01 -9.75
CA GLN A 76 -4.72 3.54 -11.03
C GLN A 76 -3.56 3.77 -12.02
N GLU A 77 -2.46 4.38 -11.58
CA GLU A 77 -1.26 4.61 -12.41
C GLU A 77 -0.63 3.29 -12.91
N ASN A 78 -0.75 2.21 -12.13
CA ASN A 78 -0.16 0.90 -12.44
C ASN A 78 -1.18 -0.13 -13.00
N SER A 79 -2.40 0.30 -13.33
CA SER A 79 -3.45 -0.56 -13.92
C SER A 79 -3.79 -1.83 -13.09
N LEU A 80 -3.78 -1.73 -11.76
CA LEU A 80 -4.24 -2.79 -10.86
C LEU A 80 -5.47 -2.36 -10.06
N SER A 81 -6.28 -3.33 -9.65
CA SER A 81 -7.48 -3.06 -8.82
C SER A 81 -7.09 -3.02 -7.34
N LEU A 82 -7.50 -1.98 -6.61
CA LEU A 82 -7.49 -2.01 -5.14
C LEU A 82 -8.73 -2.79 -4.67
N LEU A 83 -8.55 -3.98 -4.11
CA LEU A 83 -9.66 -4.88 -3.79
C LEU A 83 -10.28 -4.62 -2.44
N ASP A 84 -9.43 -4.44 -1.43
CA ASP A 84 -9.85 -4.31 -0.05
C ASP A 84 -8.79 -3.55 0.74
N GLY A 85 -9.23 -2.97 1.85
CA GLY A 85 -8.39 -2.18 2.74
C GLY A 85 -8.84 -2.33 4.18
N GLU A 86 -7.89 -2.43 5.09
CA GLU A 86 -8.14 -2.45 6.53
C GLU A 86 -7.61 -1.20 7.21
N VAL A 87 -8.35 -0.72 8.21
CA VAL A 87 -7.96 0.42 9.04
C VAL A 87 -7.91 -0.02 10.50
N ALA A 88 -6.82 0.32 11.19
CA ALA A 88 -6.65 0.05 12.61
C ALA A 88 -6.22 1.30 13.39
N GLU A 89 -6.93 1.59 14.47
CA GLU A 89 -6.48 2.54 15.48
C GLU A 89 -5.82 1.76 16.62
N LEU A 90 -4.56 2.10 16.94
CA LEU A 90 -3.73 1.38 17.91
C LEU A 90 -3.18 2.32 19.00
N PRO A 91 -4.04 2.85 19.90
CA PRO A 91 -3.63 3.79 20.93
C PRO A 91 -2.57 3.18 21.86
N GLY A 92 -1.49 3.92 22.10
CA GLY A 92 -0.39 3.49 22.97
C GLY A 92 0.60 2.50 22.33
N ALA A 93 0.22 1.81 21.24
CA ALA A 93 1.15 1.02 20.44
C ALA A 93 1.81 1.85 19.33
N LEU A 94 1.09 2.83 18.79
CA LEU A 94 1.61 3.86 17.89
C LEU A 94 1.51 5.24 18.54
N ALA A 95 2.45 6.12 18.23
CA ALA A 95 2.34 7.53 18.60
C ALA A 95 1.20 8.18 17.82
N ASN A 96 0.42 9.06 18.45
CA ASN A 96 -0.77 9.70 17.86
C ASN A 96 -0.46 10.43 16.54
N THR A 97 0.77 10.91 16.37
CA THR A 97 1.20 11.61 15.16
C THR A 97 1.74 10.68 14.07
N HIS A 98 1.72 9.37 14.27
CA HIS A 98 2.33 8.39 13.36
C HIS A 98 1.30 7.46 12.73
N PHE A 99 1.62 7.01 11.53
CA PHE A 99 0.93 5.91 10.87
C PHE A 99 1.91 4.92 10.27
N HIS A 100 1.46 3.68 10.15
CA HIS A 100 2.07 2.64 9.35
C HIS A 100 1.10 2.29 8.22
N LEU A 101 1.62 2.21 7.00
CA LEU A 101 0.88 1.74 5.83
C LEU A 101 1.57 0.48 5.33
N VAL A 102 0.81 -0.56 5.06
CA VAL A 102 1.28 -1.77 4.38
C VAL A 102 0.46 -1.95 3.12
N VAL A 103 1.12 -2.31 2.02
CA VAL A 103 0.49 -2.65 0.73
C VAL A 103 1.01 -4.02 0.29
N ALA A 104 0.09 -4.85 -0.19
CA ALA A 104 0.37 -6.15 -0.79
C ALA A 104 -0.20 -6.20 -2.22
#